data_AF-M7PC07-F1
#
_entry.id   AF-M7PC07-F1
#
_cell.length_a   1.000
_cell.length_b   1.000
_cell.length_c   1.000
_cell.angle_alpha   90.00
_cell.angle_beta   90.00
_cell.angle_gamma   90.00
#
_symmetry.space_group_name_H-M   'P 1'
#
loop_
_entity.id
_entity.type
_entity.pdbx_description
1 polymer ?
#
loop_
_entity_poly.entity_id
_entity_poly.type
_entity_poly.pdbx_seq_one_letter_code
_entity_poly.pdbx_strand_id
1 'polypeptide(L)'
;MLAAILENEVQIIITQNMTRETLHQLKNKHLFRCPQCRGKMWLKIGDVRIPHFAHAARSDCRRMFSEGETPAHLAGKQQLYEMFTGLGLRTGMETALTPIGQRPDLLVEFDGRAHAIEFQCSRIPPAIVRNRTRGYEGAGIIPHWIPSAPESWSSTGQPVRTLSIPEFLQLFIRRDAKNGHFLMTYDPVTRHFYYFVHPMHISGNTFLGKMVAIPYTLQGFPFAVPSPIDEETFAAYMRIYSSRRKSYLKRRVLSNRKGIRDPLLRACYENRIHPDQLPPLIGVPTYGASAFKEHDAEWQAQFVFFAFGAGIGDTESSDVVGEFLRRVPAERGDGFAAVSAYLQFLEASGITGLQDILDCLELPERAIRYLWKEFLASDSEY
;
A
#
# COMPACT_ATOMS: atom_id res chain seq x y z
N MET A 1 7.80 -21.37 14.15
CA MET A 1 6.34 -21.52 14.27
C MET A 1 5.99 -21.27 15.72
N LEU A 2 4.82 -20.71 15.99
CA LEU A 2 4.36 -20.44 17.36
C LEU A 2 3.37 -21.50 17.86
N ALA A 3 2.81 -22.33 16.97
CA ALA A 3 1.91 -23.40 17.35
C ALA A 3 2.45 -24.81 17.05
N ALA A 4 2.07 -25.77 17.89
CA ALA A 4 2.31 -27.19 17.71
C ALA A 4 1.11 -28.01 18.19
N ILE A 5 1.04 -29.27 17.79
CA ILE A 5 0.08 -30.25 18.32
C ILE A 5 0.84 -31.23 19.22
N LEU A 6 0.27 -31.51 20.39
CA LEU A 6 0.74 -32.51 21.34
C LEU A 6 0.23 -33.91 20.97
N GLU A 7 0.70 -34.96 21.64
CA GLU A 7 0.29 -36.35 21.36
C GLU A 7 -1.21 -36.61 21.54
N ASN A 8 -1.87 -35.84 22.41
CA ASN A 8 -3.30 -35.91 22.68
C ASN A 8 -4.14 -35.01 21.75
N GLU A 9 -3.58 -34.59 20.61
CA GLU A 9 -4.22 -33.71 19.61
C GLU A 9 -4.56 -32.30 20.12
N VAL A 10 -4.10 -31.91 21.31
CA VAL A 10 -4.25 -30.55 21.84
C VAL A 10 -3.23 -29.63 21.19
N GLN A 11 -3.70 -28.48 20.69
CA GLN A 11 -2.84 -27.42 20.18
C GLN A 11 -2.21 -26.64 21.33
N ILE A 12 -0.89 -26.44 21.27
CA ILE A 12 -0.14 -25.56 22.16
C ILE A 12 0.40 -24.36 21.38
N ILE A 13 0.28 -23.17 21.97
CA ILE A 13 0.67 -21.90 21.37
C ILE A 13 1.63 -21.18 22.30
N ILE A 14 2.75 -20.69 21.77
CA ILE A 14 3.74 -19.93 22.53
C ILE A 14 3.28 -18.46 22.59
N THR A 15 2.92 -17.99 23.78
CA THR A 15 2.56 -16.58 24.06
C THR A 15 3.65 -15.87 24.87
N GLN A 16 3.63 -14.54 24.92
CA GLN A 16 4.61 -13.70 25.62
C GLN A 16 4.60 -13.96 27.12
N ASN A 17 3.48 -14.45 27.65
CA ASN A 17 3.31 -14.72 29.09
C ASN A 17 3.93 -16.04 29.54
N MET A 18 4.39 -16.90 28.61
CA MET A 18 5.02 -18.16 28.96
C MET A 18 6.48 -17.95 29.35
N THR A 19 6.85 -18.31 30.59
CA THR A 19 8.24 -18.19 31.04
C THR A 19 9.12 -19.27 30.42
N ARG A 20 10.45 -19.05 30.42
CA ARG A 20 11.42 -20.04 29.93
C ARG A 20 11.35 -21.33 30.74
N GLU A 21 11.14 -21.24 32.04
CA GLU A 21 10.98 -22.40 32.93
C GLU A 21 9.77 -23.24 32.49
N THR A 22 8.62 -22.60 32.24
CA THR A 22 7.42 -23.29 31.72
C THR A 22 7.69 -23.95 30.37
N LEU A 23 8.39 -23.26 29.46
CA LEU A 23 8.74 -23.82 28.14
C LEU A 23 9.73 -24.99 28.24
N HIS A 24 10.71 -24.93 29.15
CA HIS A 24 11.61 -26.06 29.40
C HIS A 24 10.87 -27.26 29.99
N GLN A 25 9.92 -27.04 30.90
CA GLN A 25 9.07 -28.10 31.43
C GLN A 25 8.22 -28.75 30.32
N LEU A 26 7.61 -27.95 29.45
CA LEU A 26 6.87 -28.45 28.28
C LEU A 26 7.76 -29.27 27.35
N LYS A 27 8.96 -28.78 27.07
CA LYS A 27 9.94 -29.45 26.21
C LYS A 27 10.32 -30.83 26.73
N ASN A 28 10.41 -31.00 28.05
CA ASN A 28 10.81 -32.25 28.68
C ASN A 28 9.65 -33.25 28.82
N LYS A 29 8.40 -32.76 28.82
CA LYS A 29 7.20 -33.60 29.05
C LYS A 29 6.49 -34.05 27.78
N HIS A 30 6.68 -33.36 26.66
CA HIS A 30 5.86 -33.59 25.47
C HIS A 30 6.68 -33.71 24.18
N LEU A 31 6.16 -34.51 23.26
CA LEU A 31 6.54 -34.46 21.85
C LEU A 31 5.64 -33.48 21.10
N PHE A 32 6.23 -32.75 20.16
CA PHE A 32 5.54 -31.75 19.36
C PHE A 32 5.45 -32.19 17.91
N ARG A 33 4.27 -32.03 17.31
CA ARG A 33 4.00 -32.30 15.91
C ARG A 33 3.51 -31.04 15.21
N CYS A 34 3.93 -30.88 13.96
CA CYS A 34 3.48 -29.77 13.12
C CYS A 34 1.95 -29.85 12.94
N PRO A 35 1.19 -28.76 13.15
CA PRO A 35 -0.27 -28.77 12.95
C PRO A 35 -0.71 -29.17 11.54
N GLN A 36 0.18 -29.01 10.57
CA GLN A 36 -0.12 -29.21 9.17
C GLN A 36 0.33 -30.57 8.63
N CYS A 37 1.63 -30.89 8.73
CA CYS A 37 2.17 -32.13 8.18
C CYS A 37 2.28 -33.26 9.21
N ARG A 38 1.93 -32.99 10.48
CA ARG A 38 2.07 -33.91 11.63
C ARG A 38 3.51 -34.41 11.89
N GLY A 39 4.48 -33.87 11.17
CA GLY A 39 5.90 -34.18 11.32
C GLY A 39 6.47 -33.68 12.65
N LYS A 40 7.51 -34.36 13.14
CA LYS A 40 8.15 -34.05 14.42
C LYS A 40 8.76 -32.64 14.42
N MET A 41 8.54 -31.92 15.52
CA MET A 41 9.11 -30.60 15.77
C MET A 41 9.91 -30.57 17.08
N TRP A 42 10.82 -29.61 17.15
CA TRP A 42 11.62 -29.27 18.33
C TRP A 42 11.18 -27.92 18.86
N LEU A 43 10.93 -27.84 20.17
CA LEU A 43 10.82 -26.57 20.87
C LEU A 43 12.24 -26.00 21.08
N LYS A 44 12.54 -24.90 20.37
CA LYS A 44 13.80 -24.15 20.48
C LYS A 44 13.60 -23.02 21.48
N ILE A 45 14.39 -23.04 22.55
CA ILE A 45 14.40 -22.04 23.61
C ILE A 45 15.82 -21.48 23.62
N GLY A 46 15.99 -20.29 23.06
CA GLY A 46 17.27 -19.59 23.02
C GLY A 46 17.26 -18.34 23.89
N ASP A 47 18.44 -17.80 24.17
CA ASP A 47 18.56 -16.59 24.97
C ASP A 47 18.24 -15.32 24.16
N VAL A 48 18.59 -15.34 22.87
CA VAL A 48 18.43 -14.19 21.96
C VAL A 48 17.16 -14.28 21.10
N ARG A 49 16.80 -15.47 20.63
CA ARG A 49 15.64 -15.66 19.73
C ARG A 49 14.39 -16.03 20.52
N ILE A 50 13.25 -15.48 20.09
CA ILE A 50 11.92 -15.84 20.60
C ILE A 50 11.76 -17.37 20.55
N PRO A 51 11.33 -18.01 21.66
CA PRO A 51 11.07 -19.44 21.66
C PRO A 51 10.08 -19.83 20.56
N HIS A 52 10.40 -20.88 19.80
CA HIS A 52 9.60 -21.29 18.66
C HIS A 52 9.73 -22.79 18.39
N PHE A 53 8.73 -23.33 17.70
CA PHE A 53 8.79 -24.67 17.14
C PHE A 53 9.51 -24.68 15.79
N ALA A 54 10.40 -25.65 15.61
CA ALA A 54 11.15 -25.88 14.37
C ALA A 54 11.08 -27.36 13.96
N HIS A 55 10.94 -27.64 12.67
CA HIS A 55 10.92 -29.02 12.16
C HIS A 55 12.24 -29.76 12.44
N ALA A 56 12.15 -31.08 12.67
CA ALA A 56 13.30 -31.91 13.00
C ALA A 56 14.24 -32.23 11.82
N ALA A 57 13.77 -32.17 10.58
CA ALA A 57 14.55 -32.43 9.36
C ALA A 57 13.97 -31.65 8.15
N ARG A 58 14.51 -31.84 6.94
CA ARG A 58 13.97 -31.32 5.67
C ARG A 58 12.58 -31.92 5.41
N SER A 59 11.54 -31.34 6.00
CA SER A 59 10.15 -31.66 5.69
C SER A 59 9.70 -30.89 4.47
N ASP A 60 8.90 -31.49 3.59
CA ASP A 60 8.28 -30.78 2.46
C ASP A 60 7.40 -29.61 2.93
N CYS A 61 6.85 -29.73 4.13
CA CYS A 61 6.13 -28.66 4.82
C CYS A 61 6.98 -27.38 4.97
N ARG A 62 8.30 -27.51 5.15
CA ARG A 62 9.21 -26.36 5.20
C ARG A 62 9.25 -25.63 3.84
N ARG A 63 9.28 -26.37 2.74
CA ARG A 63 9.29 -25.81 1.37
C ARG A 63 7.97 -25.14 1.00
N MET A 64 6.85 -25.70 1.45
CA MET A 64 5.52 -25.22 1.08
C MET A 64 5.01 -24.09 1.98
N PHE A 65 5.45 -24.01 3.24
CA PHE A 65 4.84 -23.13 4.25
C PHE A 65 5.83 -22.43 5.20
N SER A 66 7.14 -22.65 5.06
CA SER A 66 8.13 -21.84 5.77
C SER A 66 8.72 -20.81 4.81
N GLU A 67 8.03 -19.69 4.67
CA GLU A 67 8.77 -18.44 4.54
C GLU A 67 9.69 -18.35 5.76
N GLY A 68 10.96 -18.01 5.56
CA GLY A 68 11.96 -18.03 6.64
C GLY A 68 11.52 -17.11 7.77
N GLU A 69 10.92 -17.67 8.82
CA GLU A 69 10.35 -16.89 9.91
C GLU A 69 11.46 -16.12 10.62
N THR A 70 11.36 -14.80 10.55
CA THR A 70 12.28 -13.89 11.23
C THR A 70 11.82 -13.65 12.68
N PRO A 71 12.71 -13.20 13.58
CA PRO A 71 12.29 -12.79 14.92
C PRO A 71 11.18 -11.73 14.90
N ALA A 72 11.24 -10.77 13.97
CA ALA A 72 10.21 -9.76 13.79
C ALA A 72 8.86 -10.38 13.39
N HIS A 73 8.86 -11.35 12.48
CA HIS A 73 7.66 -12.09 12.08
C HIS A 73 7.02 -12.81 13.27
N LEU A 74 7.82 -13.56 14.03
CA LEU A 74 7.33 -14.26 15.23
C LEU A 74 6.78 -13.28 16.28
N ALA A 75 7.49 -12.18 16.54
CA ALA A 75 7.06 -11.16 17.49
C ALA A 75 5.70 -10.55 17.08
N GLY A 76 5.56 -10.15 15.81
CA GLY A 76 4.32 -9.53 15.34
C GLY A 76 3.14 -10.50 15.37
N LYS A 77 3.33 -11.76 14.95
CA LYS A 77 2.28 -12.79 15.07
C LYS A 77 1.82 -12.99 16.52
N GLN A 78 2.77 -13.07 17.44
CA GLN A 78 2.50 -13.26 18.85
C GLN A 78 1.72 -12.06 19.44
N GLN A 79 2.15 -10.84 19.12
CA GLN A 79 1.47 -9.61 19.55
C GLN A 79 0.05 -9.50 18.96
N LEU A 80 -0.13 -9.83 17.69
CA LEU A 80 -1.44 -9.83 17.04
C LEU A 80 -2.38 -10.89 17.63
N TYR A 81 -1.89 -12.10 17.90
CA TYR A 81 -2.66 -13.16 18.58
C TYR A 81 -3.15 -12.69 19.95
N GLU A 82 -2.26 -12.10 20.75
CA GLU A 82 -2.59 -11.56 22.07
C GLU A 82 -3.57 -10.39 22.00
N MET A 83 -3.44 -9.52 20.99
CA MET A 83 -4.40 -8.45 20.73
C MET A 83 -5.81 -9.01 20.49
N PHE A 84 -5.97 -9.96 19.54
CA PHE A 84 -7.29 -10.51 19.21
C PHE A 84 -7.90 -11.32 20.35
N THR A 85 -7.10 -12.13 21.04
CA THR A 85 -7.58 -12.85 22.24
C THR A 85 -7.93 -11.90 23.38
N GLY A 86 -7.18 -10.81 23.56
CA GLY A 86 -7.49 -9.74 24.52
C GLY A 86 -8.78 -8.98 24.21
N LEU A 87 -9.19 -8.93 22.94
CA LEU A 87 -10.50 -8.44 22.51
C LEU A 87 -11.64 -9.46 22.75
N GLY A 88 -11.34 -10.63 23.31
CA GLY A 88 -12.31 -11.70 23.56
C GLY A 88 -12.68 -12.52 22.31
N LEU A 89 -11.91 -12.40 21.23
CA LEU A 89 -12.19 -13.11 19.97
C LEU A 89 -11.55 -14.49 19.97
N ARG A 90 -12.30 -15.48 19.48
CA ARG A 90 -11.77 -16.83 19.28
C ARG A 90 -10.73 -16.79 18.16
N THR A 91 -9.48 -17.01 18.54
CA THR A 91 -8.33 -16.82 17.66
C THR A 91 -7.49 -18.08 17.64
N GLY A 92 -7.30 -18.67 16.46
CA GLY A 92 -6.35 -19.75 16.22
C GLY A 92 -5.01 -19.21 15.70
N MET A 93 -3.91 -19.84 16.09
CA MET A 93 -2.56 -19.56 15.59
C MET A 93 -2.14 -20.65 14.61
N GLU A 94 -1.66 -20.26 13.42
CA GLU A 94 -1.13 -21.17 12.40
C GLU A 94 -2.10 -22.34 12.09
N THR A 95 -3.40 -22.05 12.07
CA THR A 95 -4.46 -23.05 11.89
C THR A 95 -4.42 -23.63 10.48
N ALA A 96 -4.28 -24.95 10.36
CA ALA A 96 -4.26 -25.62 9.07
C ALA A 96 -5.66 -25.63 8.44
N LEU A 97 -5.79 -25.04 7.25
CA LEU A 97 -7.01 -25.03 6.44
C LEU A 97 -6.86 -26.08 5.33
N THR A 98 -6.95 -27.36 5.73
CA THR A 98 -6.71 -28.52 4.87
C THR A 98 -7.47 -28.47 3.52
N PRO A 99 -8.75 -28.08 3.46
CA PRO A 99 -9.50 -28.07 2.19
C PRO A 99 -8.90 -27.17 1.11
N ILE A 100 -8.21 -26.09 1.51
CA ILE A 100 -7.57 -25.15 0.59
C ILE A 100 -6.04 -25.27 0.59
N GLY A 101 -5.48 -26.17 1.41
CA GLY A 101 -4.03 -26.34 1.54
C GLY A 101 -3.32 -25.08 2.06
N GLN A 102 -4.00 -24.21 2.81
CA GLN A 102 -3.44 -22.95 3.33
C GLN A 102 -3.32 -22.97 4.84
N ARG A 103 -2.54 -22.03 5.36
CA ARG A 103 -2.33 -21.82 6.80
C ARG A 103 -2.10 -20.32 7.01
N PRO A 104 -3.12 -19.56 7.44
CA PRO A 104 -2.91 -18.17 7.80
C PRO A 104 -2.07 -18.11 9.08
N ASP A 105 -1.44 -16.96 9.32
CA ASP A 105 -0.75 -16.73 10.57
C ASP A 105 -1.71 -16.78 11.75
N LEU A 106 -2.88 -16.15 11.60
CA LEU A 106 -3.99 -16.24 12.56
C LEU A 106 -5.32 -16.49 11.85
N LEU A 107 -6.21 -17.21 12.52
CA LEU A 107 -7.61 -17.38 12.11
C LEU A 107 -8.50 -16.84 13.22
N VAL A 108 -9.21 -15.74 12.96
CA VAL A 108 -10.05 -15.03 13.94
C VAL A 108 -11.52 -15.23 13.59
N GLU A 109 -12.33 -15.69 14.54
CA GLU A 109 -13.79 -15.70 14.40
C GLU A 109 -14.37 -14.36 14.86
N PHE A 110 -15.15 -13.73 13.99
CA PHE A 110 -15.84 -12.47 14.28
C PHE A 110 -17.12 -12.39 13.47
N ASP A 111 -18.22 -11.96 14.11
CA ASP A 111 -19.53 -11.80 13.47
C ASP A 111 -19.98 -13.02 12.64
N GLY A 112 -19.77 -14.22 13.19
CA GLY A 112 -20.10 -15.50 12.54
C GLY A 112 -19.25 -15.85 11.31
N ARG A 113 -18.18 -15.10 11.03
CA ARG A 113 -17.27 -15.32 9.90
C ARG A 113 -15.84 -15.57 10.36
N ALA A 114 -15.11 -16.32 9.54
CA ALA A 114 -13.69 -16.55 9.75
C ALA A 114 -12.85 -15.49 9.00
N HIS A 115 -11.85 -14.97 9.67
CA HIS A 115 -10.93 -13.96 9.15
C HIS A 115 -9.49 -14.51 9.18
N ALA A 116 -8.84 -14.58 8.02
CA ALA A 116 -7.45 -14.98 7.91
C ALA A 116 -6.55 -13.74 8.05
N ILE A 117 -5.73 -13.68 9.10
CA ILE A 117 -4.75 -12.60 9.28
C ILE A 117 -3.39 -13.10 8.82
N GLU A 118 -2.73 -12.33 7.95
CA GLU A 118 -1.40 -12.61 7.40
C GLU A 118 -0.46 -11.46 7.76
N PHE A 119 0.58 -11.73 8.55
CA PHE A 119 1.55 -10.71 8.95
C PHE A 119 2.81 -10.82 8.09
N GLN A 120 2.94 -9.97 7.07
CA GLN A 120 3.95 -10.16 6.04
C GLN A 120 5.21 -9.30 6.27
N CYS A 121 6.30 -9.91 6.73
CA CYS A 121 7.59 -9.20 6.93
C CYS A 121 8.55 -9.25 5.74
N SER A 122 8.32 -10.13 4.76
CA SER A 122 9.25 -10.35 3.66
C SER A 122 8.58 -10.22 2.30
N ARG A 123 9.35 -9.89 1.26
CA ARG A 123 8.79 -9.78 -0.10
C ARG A 123 8.50 -11.16 -0.65
N ILE A 124 7.27 -11.36 -1.09
CA ILE A 124 6.86 -12.55 -1.83
C ILE A 124 6.29 -12.16 -3.19
N PRO A 125 6.37 -13.05 -4.20
CA PRO A 125 5.77 -12.79 -5.49
C PRO A 125 4.29 -12.41 -5.36
N PRO A 126 3.81 -11.37 -6.08
CA PRO A 126 2.39 -10.96 -6.03
C PRO A 126 1.42 -12.09 -6.36
N ALA A 127 1.84 -13.05 -7.20
CA ALA A 127 1.06 -14.24 -7.52
C ALA A 127 0.77 -15.12 -6.30
N ILE A 128 1.70 -15.21 -5.34
CA ILE A 128 1.48 -15.97 -4.09
C ILE A 128 0.43 -15.28 -3.22
N VAL A 129 0.51 -13.95 -3.05
CA VAL A 129 -0.50 -13.16 -2.33
C VAL A 129 -1.89 -13.36 -2.93
N ARG A 130 -2.00 -13.26 -4.27
CA ARG A 130 -3.27 -13.47 -4.97
C ARG A 130 -3.81 -14.89 -4.83
N ASN A 131 -2.96 -15.90 -4.99
CA ASN A 131 -3.37 -17.30 -4.84
C ASN A 131 -3.89 -17.56 -3.41
N ARG A 132 -3.17 -17.06 -2.40
CA ARG A 132 -3.58 -17.18 -0.99
C ARG A 132 -4.92 -16.52 -0.71
N THR A 133 -5.06 -15.28 -1.19
CA THR A 133 -6.29 -14.48 -1.06
C THR A 133 -7.48 -15.22 -1.67
N ARG A 134 -7.37 -15.69 -2.93
CA ARG A 134 -8.42 -16.46 -3.60
C ARG A 134 -8.78 -17.76 -2.89
N GLY A 135 -7.77 -18.44 -2.32
CA GLY A 135 -8.00 -19.65 -1.53
C GLY A 135 -8.84 -19.37 -0.29
N TYR A 136 -8.59 -18.25 0.41
CA TYR A 136 -9.42 -17.84 1.56
C TYR A 136 -10.83 -17.46 1.13
N GLU A 137 -10.96 -16.59 0.11
CA GLU A 137 -12.25 -16.13 -0.39
C GLU A 137 -13.13 -17.28 -0.88
N GLY A 138 -12.56 -18.24 -1.63
CA GLY A 138 -13.25 -19.44 -2.09
C GLY A 138 -13.73 -20.37 -0.97
N ALA A 139 -13.13 -20.26 0.23
CA ALA A 139 -13.56 -20.96 1.43
C ALA A 139 -14.49 -20.12 2.33
N GLY A 140 -14.91 -18.93 1.89
CA GLY A 140 -15.73 -18.02 2.69
C GLY A 140 -14.98 -17.36 3.85
N ILE A 141 -13.65 -17.31 3.79
CA ILE A 141 -12.76 -16.71 4.80
C ILE A 141 -12.31 -15.34 4.30
N ILE A 142 -12.43 -14.31 5.14
CA ILE A 142 -12.09 -12.93 4.78
C ILE A 142 -10.59 -12.68 5.06
N PRO A 143 -9.76 -12.43 4.04
CA PRO A 143 -8.32 -12.24 4.22
C PRO A 143 -7.96 -10.81 4.65
N HIS A 144 -7.03 -10.68 5.59
CA HIS A 144 -6.44 -9.43 6.05
C HIS A 144 -4.92 -9.52 6.01
N TRP A 145 -4.33 -8.89 4.99
CA TRP A 145 -2.88 -8.75 4.88
C TRP A 145 -2.40 -7.52 5.67
N ILE A 146 -1.39 -7.73 6.51
CA ILE A 146 -0.76 -6.70 7.34
C ILE A 146 0.74 -6.77 7.10
N PRO A 147 1.29 -5.97 6.18
CA PRO A 147 2.73 -5.93 5.99
C PRO A 147 3.45 -5.29 7.19
N SER A 148 4.72 -5.65 7.39
CA SER A 148 5.58 -4.96 8.36
C SER A 148 5.79 -3.51 7.94
N ALA A 149 5.75 -2.58 8.90
CA ALA A 149 6.03 -1.18 8.63
C ALA A 149 7.49 -1.00 8.15
N PRO A 150 7.76 -0.14 7.15
CA PRO A 150 9.11 0.27 6.81
C PRO A 150 9.81 0.97 7.99
N GLU A 151 11.12 0.77 8.15
CA GLU A 151 11.90 1.42 9.23
C GLU A 151 11.87 2.95 9.18
N SER A 152 11.64 3.53 8.01
CA SER A 152 11.53 4.98 7.83
C SER A 152 10.19 5.55 8.30
N TRP A 153 9.22 4.71 8.64
CA TRP A 153 7.91 5.14 9.13
C TRP A 153 7.96 5.34 10.64
N SER A 154 7.49 6.49 11.10
CA SER A 154 7.55 6.88 12.50
C SER A 154 6.31 7.66 12.92
N SER A 155 5.87 7.49 14.16
CA SER A 155 4.79 8.30 14.73
C SER A 155 5.18 9.78 14.89
N THR A 156 6.46 10.08 14.84
CA THR A 156 7.03 11.43 14.96
C THR A 156 7.04 12.17 13.63
N GLY A 157 6.97 13.50 13.69
CA GLY A 157 7.04 14.39 12.52
C GLY A 157 5.70 14.97 12.09
N GLN A 158 5.69 15.62 10.93
CA GLN A 158 4.47 16.22 10.38
C GLN A 158 3.48 15.11 9.97
N PRO A 159 2.19 15.22 10.34
CA PRO A 159 1.19 14.21 9.98
C PRO A 159 1.10 14.00 8.47
N VAL A 160 1.00 15.10 7.71
CA VAL A 160 1.02 15.09 6.24
C VAL A 160 2.46 15.16 5.76
N ARG A 161 2.90 14.13 5.03
CA ARG A 161 4.29 13.99 4.60
C ARG A 161 4.44 13.10 3.38
N THR A 162 5.60 13.23 2.73
CA THR A 162 6.00 12.37 1.62
C THR A 162 6.79 11.17 2.12
N LEU A 163 6.41 9.96 1.72
CA LEU A 163 7.08 8.71 2.07
C LEU A 163 7.27 7.84 0.83
N SER A 164 8.26 6.96 0.89
CA SER A 164 8.41 5.90 -0.09
C SER A 164 7.52 4.71 0.29
N ILE A 165 6.67 4.27 -0.63
CA ILE A 165 5.90 3.03 -0.56
C ILE A 165 6.51 2.08 -1.62
N PRO A 166 7.35 1.11 -1.22
CA PRO A 166 7.87 0.11 -2.15
C PRO A 166 6.75 -0.61 -2.90
N GLU A 167 6.99 -1.00 -4.16
CA GLU A 167 5.98 -1.65 -5.01
C GLU A 167 5.29 -2.86 -4.36
N PHE A 168 6.04 -3.64 -3.58
CA PHE A 168 5.48 -4.74 -2.80
C PHE A 168 4.40 -4.28 -1.80
N LEU A 169 4.62 -3.16 -1.11
CA LEU A 169 3.65 -2.61 -0.16
C LEU A 169 2.43 -1.99 -0.84
N GLN A 170 2.57 -1.52 -2.08
CA GLN A 170 1.46 -0.97 -2.85
C GLN A 170 0.36 -2.01 -3.12
N LEU A 171 0.70 -3.31 -3.13
CA LEU A 171 -0.26 -4.41 -3.23
C LEU A 171 -1.27 -4.48 -2.08
N PHE A 172 -0.93 -3.86 -0.93
CA PHE A 172 -1.74 -3.89 0.28
C PHE A 172 -2.44 -2.56 0.56
N ILE A 173 -2.44 -1.63 -0.41
CA ILE A 173 -3.26 -0.42 -0.35
C ILE A 173 -4.72 -0.87 -0.42
N ARG A 174 -5.45 -0.61 0.66
CA ARG A 174 -6.88 -0.91 0.80
C ARG A 174 -7.68 0.23 0.23
N ARG A 175 -8.88 -0.09 -0.22
CA ARG A 175 -9.89 0.88 -0.63
C ARG A 175 -11.10 0.72 0.27
N ASP A 176 -11.58 1.83 0.80
CA ASP A 176 -12.88 1.94 1.41
C ASP A 176 -13.74 2.88 0.56
N ALA A 177 -15.01 2.52 0.35
CA ALA A 177 -15.91 3.25 -0.54
C ALA A 177 -16.33 4.63 -0.02
N LYS A 178 -16.13 4.91 1.27
CA LYS A 178 -16.44 6.20 1.90
C LYS A 178 -15.19 6.97 2.32
N ASN A 179 -14.14 6.24 2.64
CA ASN A 179 -12.95 6.77 3.31
C ASN A 179 -11.68 6.71 2.45
N GLY A 180 -11.81 6.40 1.16
CA GLY A 180 -10.69 6.45 0.21
C GLY A 180 -9.66 5.33 0.40
N HIS A 181 -8.44 5.60 -0.06
CA HIS A 181 -7.35 4.63 -0.05
C HIS A 181 -6.48 4.75 1.21
N PHE A 182 -6.01 3.62 1.74
CA PHE A 182 -5.05 3.63 2.83
C PHE A 182 -4.20 2.37 2.89
N LEU A 183 -2.96 2.51 3.37
CA LEU A 183 -2.08 1.39 3.65
C LEU A 183 -1.96 1.21 5.17
N MET A 184 -2.38 0.06 5.67
CA MET A 184 -2.21 -0.34 7.07
C MET A 184 -1.01 -1.27 7.18
N THR A 185 -0.08 -0.94 8.07
CA THR A 185 1.12 -1.75 8.38
C THR A 185 1.25 -1.93 9.88
N TYR A 186 2.06 -2.89 10.32
CA TYR A 186 2.33 -3.10 11.74
C TYR A 186 3.82 -3.18 12.02
N ASP A 187 4.27 -2.49 13.07
CA ASP A 187 5.64 -2.59 13.58
C ASP A 187 5.66 -3.29 14.94
N PRO A 188 6.24 -4.51 15.03
CA PRO A 188 6.33 -5.23 16.29
C PRO A 188 7.35 -4.65 17.28
N VAL A 189 8.24 -3.75 16.83
CA VAL A 189 9.22 -3.09 17.69
C VAL A 189 8.55 -1.95 18.44
N THR A 190 7.95 -1.00 17.72
CA THR A 190 7.22 0.11 18.37
C THR A 190 5.84 -0.30 18.87
N ARG A 191 5.32 -1.47 18.47
CA ARG A 191 3.96 -1.97 18.80
C ARG A 191 2.84 -1.05 18.33
N HIS A 192 3.01 -0.49 17.13
CA HIS A 192 2.03 0.40 16.51
C HIS A 192 1.55 -0.15 15.17
N PHE A 193 0.26 0.05 14.90
CA PHE A 193 -0.26 0.07 13.55
C PHE A 193 -0.01 1.44 12.94
N TYR A 194 0.60 1.48 11.75
CA TYR A 194 0.73 2.69 10.97
C TYR A 194 -0.25 2.67 9.81
N TYR A 195 -1.06 3.71 9.74
CA TYR A 195 -1.97 3.99 8.64
C TYR A 195 -1.40 5.14 7.84
N PHE A 196 -1.07 4.87 6.57
CA PHE A 196 -0.77 5.91 5.60
C PHE A 196 -2.02 6.14 4.75
N VAL A 197 -2.73 7.21 5.06
CA VAL A 197 -4.08 7.47 4.56
C VAL A 197 -4.03 8.45 3.40
N HIS A 198 -4.93 8.25 2.44
CA HIS A 198 -5.08 9.01 1.22
C HIS A 198 -3.77 9.17 0.42
N PRO A 199 -3.07 8.08 0.07
CA PRO A 199 -1.80 8.16 -0.65
C PRO A 199 -1.98 8.78 -2.05
N MET A 200 -1.34 9.91 -2.28
CA MET A 200 -1.27 10.64 -3.54
C MET A 200 0.11 10.45 -4.16
N HIS A 201 0.18 9.94 -5.39
CA HIS A 201 1.46 9.70 -6.07
C HIS A 201 2.20 11.02 -6.34
N ILE A 202 3.52 11.03 -6.14
CA ILE A 202 4.39 12.18 -6.45
C ILE A 202 5.35 11.84 -7.57
N SER A 203 6.10 10.74 -7.42
CA SER A 203 7.02 10.21 -8.42
C SER A 203 7.66 8.91 -7.93
N GLY A 204 7.88 7.98 -8.83
CA GLY A 204 8.48 6.68 -8.58
C GLY A 204 7.68 5.89 -7.56
N ASN A 205 8.27 5.69 -6.39
CA ASN A 205 7.60 5.04 -5.26
C ASN A 205 7.28 6.04 -4.14
N THR A 206 7.32 7.34 -4.42
CA THR A 206 7.08 8.40 -3.45
C THR A 206 5.63 8.83 -3.51
N PHE A 207 4.99 8.82 -2.34
CA PHE A 207 3.60 9.22 -2.16
C PHE A 207 3.52 10.27 -1.07
N LEU A 208 2.62 11.23 -1.24
CA LEU A 208 2.16 12.16 -0.22
C LEU A 208 0.95 11.55 0.49
N GLY A 209 0.90 11.62 1.81
CA GLY A 209 -0.20 11.07 2.58
C GLY A 209 -0.15 11.52 4.03
N LYS A 210 -1.18 11.18 4.79
CA LYS A 210 -1.25 11.47 6.23
C LYS A 210 -0.92 10.20 6.99
N MET A 211 0.08 10.27 7.85
CA MET A 211 0.44 9.15 8.71
C MET A 211 -0.30 9.26 10.05
N VAL A 212 -1.00 8.19 10.40
CA VAL A 212 -1.65 7.99 11.71
C VAL A 212 -1.05 6.74 12.34
N ALA A 213 -0.70 6.82 13.63
CA ALA A 213 -0.16 5.68 14.38
C ALA A 213 -1.14 5.33 15.51
N ILE A 214 -1.49 4.05 15.61
CA ILE A 214 -2.39 3.52 16.64
C ILE A 214 -1.61 2.45 17.42
N PRO A 215 -1.38 2.62 18.74
CA PRO A 215 -0.83 1.56 19.57
C PRO A 215 -1.68 0.30 19.46
N TYR A 216 -1.06 -0.88 19.43
CA TYR A 216 -1.80 -2.14 19.25
C TYR A 216 -2.87 -2.38 20.34
N THR A 217 -2.69 -1.83 21.55
CA THR A 217 -3.67 -1.89 22.65
C THR A 217 -4.94 -1.07 22.40
N LEU A 218 -4.89 -0.09 21.50
CA LEU A 218 -6.02 0.75 21.12
C LEU A 218 -6.63 0.33 19.78
N GLN A 219 -6.06 -0.68 19.12
CA GLN A 219 -6.60 -1.21 17.88
C GLN A 219 -7.78 -2.16 18.18
N GLY A 220 -8.89 -1.95 17.48
CA GLY A 220 -10.07 -2.82 17.55
C GLY A 220 -10.13 -3.86 16.42
N PHE A 221 -11.17 -4.69 16.47
CA PHE A 221 -11.58 -5.51 15.33
C PHE A 221 -13.11 -5.37 15.10
N PRO A 222 -13.58 -5.07 13.86
CA PRO A 222 -12.82 -4.87 12.62
C PRO A 222 -11.79 -3.74 12.74
N PHE A 223 -10.71 -3.83 11.96
CA PHE A 223 -9.64 -2.82 12.02
C PHE A 223 -10.18 -1.42 11.77
N ALA A 224 -9.59 -0.42 12.44
CA ALA A 224 -9.97 0.97 12.23
C ALA A 224 -9.88 1.35 10.74
N VAL A 225 -10.90 2.03 10.26
CA VAL A 225 -10.93 2.66 8.93
C VAL A 225 -10.66 4.16 9.14
N PRO A 226 -9.72 4.76 8.40
CA PRO A 226 -9.45 6.20 8.50
C PRO A 226 -10.69 7.05 8.26
N SER A 227 -10.76 8.22 8.88
CA SER A 227 -11.79 9.21 8.55
C SER A 227 -11.57 9.81 7.16
N PRO A 228 -12.63 10.35 6.53
CA PRO A 228 -12.48 11.19 5.34
C PRO A 228 -11.53 12.35 5.61
N ILE A 229 -10.88 12.85 4.56
CA ILE A 229 -9.99 14.01 4.69
C ILE A 229 -10.82 15.27 4.99
N ASP A 230 -10.27 16.16 5.81
CA ASP A 230 -10.81 17.50 6.05
C ASP A 230 -10.15 18.55 5.14
N GLU A 231 -10.81 19.71 4.97
CA GLU A 231 -10.34 20.77 4.05
C GLU A 231 -8.94 21.28 4.42
N GLU A 232 -8.62 21.38 5.70
CA GLU A 232 -7.30 21.83 6.18
C GLU A 232 -6.19 20.85 5.76
N THR A 233 -6.45 19.56 5.95
CA THR A 233 -5.54 18.49 5.54
C THR A 233 -5.37 18.53 4.02
N PHE A 234 -6.44 18.67 3.23
CA PHE A 234 -6.31 18.76 1.76
C PHE A 234 -5.55 20.00 1.29
N ALA A 235 -5.78 21.16 1.91
CA ALA A 235 -4.98 22.36 1.64
C ALA A 235 -3.49 22.12 1.92
N ALA A 236 -3.16 21.39 3.00
CA ALA A 236 -1.79 20.99 3.28
C ALA A 236 -1.23 20.04 2.20
N TYR A 237 -2.02 19.11 1.68
CA TYR A 237 -1.63 18.24 0.57
C TYR A 237 -1.29 19.05 -0.67
N MET A 238 -2.21 19.91 -1.12
CA MET A 238 -2.03 20.72 -2.33
C MET A 238 -0.80 21.64 -2.22
N ARG A 239 -0.56 22.22 -1.04
CA ARG A 239 0.64 23.03 -0.78
C ARG A 239 1.93 22.20 -0.90
N ILE A 240 1.97 21.02 -0.28
CA ILE A 240 3.15 20.15 -0.33
C ILE A 240 3.35 19.64 -1.77
N TYR A 241 2.30 19.19 -2.43
CA TYR A 241 2.34 18.69 -3.79
C TYR A 241 2.86 19.77 -4.77
N SER A 242 2.31 20.98 -4.71
CA SER A 242 2.78 22.12 -5.52
C SER A 242 4.25 22.46 -5.25
N SER A 243 4.71 22.38 -4.00
CA SER A 243 6.13 22.54 -3.66
C SER A 243 7.02 21.43 -4.24
N ARG A 244 6.54 20.17 -4.24
CA ARG A 244 7.23 19.03 -4.84
C ARG A 244 7.32 19.15 -6.36
N ARG A 245 6.24 19.57 -7.03
CA ARG A 245 6.22 19.91 -8.46
C ARG A 245 7.27 20.96 -8.79
N LYS A 246 7.28 22.09 -8.09
CA LYS A 246 8.28 23.17 -8.31
C LYS A 246 9.71 22.66 -8.13
N SER A 247 9.95 21.83 -7.12
CA SER A 247 11.26 21.22 -6.86
C SER A 247 11.66 20.22 -7.94
N TYR A 248 10.69 19.45 -8.47
CA TYR A 248 10.91 18.48 -9.54
C TYR A 248 11.31 19.16 -10.84
N LEU A 249 10.55 20.17 -11.28
CA LEU A 249 10.82 20.94 -12.51
C LEU A 249 12.18 21.63 -12.46
N LYS A 250 12.50 22.33 -11.36
CA LYS A 250 13.81 22.97 -11.17
C LYS A 250 14.96 21.97 -11.25
N ARG A 251 14.81 20.80 -10.60
CA ARG A 251 15.83 19.75 -10.63
C ARG A 251 15.99 19.14 -12.01
N ARG A 252 14.89 18.93 -12.74
CA ARG A 252 14.90 18.43 -14.12
C ARG A 252 15.66 19.38 -15.04
N VAL A 253 15.57 20.70 -14.86
CA VAL A 253 16.38 21.67 -15.63
C VAL A 253 17.84 21.65 -15.22
N LEU A 254 18.14 21.74 -13.92
CA LEU A 254 19.51 21.96 -13.42
C LEU A 254 20.40 20.71 -13.44
N SER A 255 19.83 19.51 -13.27
CA SER A 255 20.58 18.28 -13.03
C SER A 255 20.55 17.29 -14.18
N ASN A 256 19.75 17.54 -15.21
CA ASN A 256 19.56 16.60 -16.30
C ASN A 256 20.61 16.76 -17.40
N ARG A 257 21.52 15.78 -17.48
CA ARG A 257 22.58 15.74 -18.50
C ARG A 257 22.07 15.42 -19.91
N LYS A 258 20.80 15.01 -20.05
CA LYS A 258 20.20 14.68 -21.36
C LYS A 258 19.78 15.91 -22.17
N GLY A 259 19.59 17.07 -21.53
CA GLY A 259 19.11 18.29 -22.21
C GLY A 259 17.84 18.01 -23.01
N ILE A 260 17.78 18.44 -24.27
CA ILE A 260 16.63 18.23 -25.17
C ILE A 260 16.35 16.76 -25.54
N ARG A 261 17.21 15.81 -25.15
CA ARG A 261 16.89 14.37 -25.27
C ARG A 261 15.96 13.88 -24.16
N ASP A 262 15.72 14.72 -23.16
CA ASP A 262 14.70 14.49 -22.15
C ASP A 262 13.30 14.83 -22.70
N PRO A 263 12.30 13.94 -22.58
CA PRO A 263 10.98 14.16 -23.17
C PRO A 263 10.28 15.44 -22.68
N LEU A 264 10.37 15.73 -21.37
CA LEU A 264 9.77 16.93 -20.81
C LEU A 264 10.47 18.20 -21.30
N LEU A 265 11.80 18.22 -21.27
CA LEU A 265 12.58 19.38 -21.74
C LEU A 265 12.37 19.62 -23.24
N ARG A 266 12.25 18.55 -24.03
CA ARG A 266 11.93 18.64 -25.46
C ARG A 266 10.56 19.25 -25.69
N ALA A 267 9.53 18.73 -25.01
CA ALA A 267 8.16 19.22 -25.15
C ALA A 267 8.05 20.71 -24.76
N CYS A 268 8.73 21.11 -23.68
CA CYS A 268 8.82 22.50 -23.25
C CYS A 268 9.54 23.38 -24.29
N TYR A 269 10.67 22.91 -24.84
CA TYR A 269 11.43 23.64 -25.87
C TYR A 269 10.64 23.85 -27.16
N GLU A 270 10.00 22.80 -27.67
CA GLU A 270 9.18 22.84 -28.89
C GLU A 270 8.00 23.82 -28.76
N ASN A 271 7.48 24.00 -27.54
CA ASN A 271 6.40 24.95 -27.23
C ASN A 271 6.90 26.28 -26.66
N ARG A 272 8.21 26.54 -26.66
CA ARG A 272 8.86 27.79 -26.20
C ARG A 272 8.50 28.20 -24.76
N ILE A 273 8.28 27.22 -23.89
CA ILE A 273 7.96 27.42 -22.47
C ILE A 273 9.14 26.94 -21.63
N HIS A 274 9.58 27.74 -20.67
CA HIS A 274 10.57 27.26 -19.71
C HIS A 274 9.91 26.26 -18.74
N PRO A 275 10.52 25.11 -18.38
CA PRO A 275 9.86 24.11 -17.53
C PRO A 275 9.36 24.65 -16.18
N ASP A 276 10.11 25.57 -15.56
CA ASP A 276 9.68 26.22 -14.30
C ASP A 276 8.49 27.18 -14.46
N GLN A 277 8.12 27.52 -15.69
CA GLN A 277 6.98 28.35 -16.08
C GLN A 277 5.80 27.51 -16.59
N LEU A 278 5.86 26.17 -16.52
CA LEU A 278 4.71 25.34 -16.87
C LEU A 278 3.48 25.80 -16.08
N PRO A 279 2.33 26.03 -16.74
CA PRO A 279 1.10 26.44 -16.08
C PRO A 279 0.71 25.50 -14.93
N PRO A 280 0.05 26.01 -13.89
CA PRO A 280 -0.26 25.25 -12.69
C PRO A 280 -1.35 24.20 -12.91
N LEU A 281 -2.06 24.25 -14.05
CA LEU A 281 -2.95 23.19 -14.54
C LEU A 281 -2.19 21.93 -14.99
N ILE A 282 -0.91 22.05 -15.32
CA ILE A 282 -0.03 20.93 -15.69
C ILE A 282 0.76 20.50 -14.47
N GLY A 283 0.78 19.20 -14.18
CA GLY A 283 1.37 18.61 -13.00
C GLY A 283 0.46 18.72 -11.78
N VAL A 284 -0.79 18.31 -11.93
CA VAL A 284 -1.80 18.19 -10.87
C VAL A 284 -2.06 16.72 -10.52
N PRO A 285 -2.39 16.40 -9.26
CA PRO A 285 -2.61 15.02 -8.82
C PRO A 285 -4.02 14.53 -9.14
N THR A 286 -4.30 14.21 -10.40
CA THR A 286 -5.58 13.62 -10.80
C THR A 286 -5.62 12.10 -10.59
N TYR A 287 -6.81 11.55 -10.69
CA TYR A 287 -7.08 10.14 -10.48
C TYR A 287 -6.26 9.28 -11.44
N GLY A 288 -5.84 8.11 -10.96
CA GLY A 288 -5.06 7.17 -11.76
C GLY A 288 -3.63 7.64 -12.09
N ALA A 289 -3.20 8.85 -11.70
CA ALA A 289 -1.88 9.41 -12.00
C ALA A 289 -0.69 8.50 -11.63
N SER A 290 -0.86 7.60 -10.65
CA SER A 290 0.13 6.58 -10.29
C SER A 290 0.42 5.55 -11.40
N ALA A 291 -0.36 5.55 -12.48
CA ALA A 291 -0.12 4.80 -13.69
C ALA A 291 1.19 5.20 -14.39
N PHE A 292 1.56 6.47 -14.27
CA PHE A 292 2.84 6.99 -14.76
C PHE A 292 3.85 7.05 -13.62
N LYS A 293 5.05 6.54 -13.87
CA LYS A 293 6.09 6.47 -12.83
C LYS A 293 6.71 7.83 -12.53
N GLU A 294 6.81 8.73 -13.49
CA GLU A 294 7.38 10.06 -13.29
C GLU A 294 6.39 11.01 -12.59
N HIS A 295 6.83 12.22 -12.25
CA HIS A 295 5.90 13.20 -11.69
C HIS A 295 4.85 13.59 -12.73
N ASP A 296 3.63 13.87 -12.28
CA ASP A 296 2.50 14.22 -13.16
C ASP A 296 2.78 15.37 -14.14
N ALA A 297 3.69 16.29 -13.80
CA ALA A 297 4.08 17.37 -14.69
C ALA A 297 4.71 16.87 -16.00
N GLU A 298 5.32 15.68 -15.99
CA GLU A 298 6.00 15.13 -17.16
C GLU A 298 5.03 14.59 -18.20
N TRP A 299 4.14 13.68 -17.81
CA TRP A 299 3.19 13.09 -18.74
C TRP A 299 2.06 14.08 -19.09
N GLN A 300 1.62 14.92 -18.15
CA GLN A 300 0.58 15.92 -18.42
C GLN A 300 1.08 17.01 -19.36
N ALA A 301 2.34 17.45 -19.25
CA ALA A 301 2.90 18.41 -20.22
C ALA A 301 2.95 17.80 -21.63
N GLN A 302 3.47 16.57 -21.74
CA GLN A 302 3.53 15.86 -23.02
C GLN A 302 2.13 15.67 -23.62
N PHE A 303 1.15 15.28 -22.79
CA PHE A 303 -0.22 15.12 -23.24
C PHE A 303 -0.83 16.46 -23.71
N VAL A 304 -0.70 17.53 -22.93
CA VAL A 304 -1.25 18.85 -23.30
C VAL A 304 -0.68 19.33 -24.63
N PHE A 305 0.64 19.26 -24.80
CA PHE A 305 1.28 19.72 -26.03
C PHE A 305 0.98 18.79 -27.23
N PHE A 306 0.79 17.50 -26.99
CA PHE A 306 0.35 16.56 -28.03
C PHE A 306 -1.09 16.80 -28.48
N ALA A 307 -2.02 16.88 -27.52
CA ALA A 307 -3.45 16.95 -27.79
C ALA A 307 -3.88 18.35 -28.29
N PHE A 308 -3.44 19.41 -27.60
CA PHE A 308 -3.87 20.77 -27.91
C PHE A 308 -2.91 21.53 -28.84
N GLY A 309 -1.63 21.14 -28.92
CA GLY A 309 -0.65 21.79 -29.79
C GLY A 309 -0.80 21.47 -31.28
N ALA A 310 -1.43 20.34 -31.62
CA ALA A 310 -1.66 19.92 -33.01
C ALA A 310 -2.97 20.45 -33.61
N GLY A 311 -3.76 21.23 -32.87
CA GLY A 311 -5.08 21.72 -33.32
C GLY A 311 -6.09 20.58 -33.56
N ILE A 312 -5.97 19.48 -32.80
CA ILE A 312 -6.88 18.34 -32.89
C ILE A 312 -8.25 18.83 -32.37
N GLY A 313 -9.25 18.83 -33.24
CA GLY A 313 -10.58 19.39 -32.92
C GLY A 313 -11.41 18.57 -31.93
N ASP A 314 -10.99 17.34 -31.63
CA ASP A 314 -11.63 16.45 -30.65
C ASP A 314 -10.55 15.81 -29.76
N THR A 315 -10.11 16.55 -28.74
CA THR A 315 -9.09 16.12 -27.77
C THR A 315 -9.59 15.03 -26.82
N GLU A 316 -10.90 14.77 -26.79
CA GLU A 316 -11.56 13.79 -25.91
C GLU A 316 -11.80 12.44 -26.59
N SER A 317 -11.61 12.35 -27.92
CA SER A 317 -11.71 11.08 -28.62
C SER A 317 -10.76 10.03 -28.03
N SER A 318 -11.30 8.84 -27.78
CA SER A 318 -10.54 7.65 -27.35
C SER A 318 -9.30 7.38 -28.22
N ASP A 319 -9.35 7.79 -29.49
CA ASP A 319 -8.24 7.68 -30.44
C ASP A 319 -7.04 8.56 -30.06
N VAL A 320 -7.26 9.77 -29.52
CA VAL A 320 -6.19 10.70 -29.10
C VAL A 320 -5.48 10.15 -27.86
N VAL A 321 -6.24 9.69 -26.87
CA VAL A 321 -5.69 9.08 -25.65
C VAL A 321 -4.91 7.80 -26.00
N GLY A 322 -5.47 6.95 -26.88
CA GLY A 322 -4.80 5.74 -27.36
C GLY A 322 -3.49 6.04 -28.11
N GLU A 323 -3.47 7.05 -28.97
CA GLU A 323 -2.26 7.47 -29.68
C GLU A 323 -1.20 8.06 -28.73
N PHE A 324 -1.62 8.84 -27.72
CA PHE A 324 -0.71 9.33 -26.69
C PHE A 324 -0.07 8.17 -25.92
N LEU A 325 -0.87 7.20 -25.47
CA LEU A 325 -0.38 6.07 -24.69
C LEU A 325 0.53 5.12 -25.49
N ARG A 326 0.42 5.09 -26.83
CA ARG A 326 1.42 4.41 -27.68
C ARG A 326 2.79 5.08 -27.62
N ARG A 327 2.85 6.39 -27.40
CA ARG A 327 4.10 7.18 -27.32
C ARG A 327 4.65 7.27 -25.90
N VAL A 328 3.75 7.45 -24.93
CA VAL A 328 4.04 7.55 -23.49
C VAL A 328 3.25 6.44 -22.79
N PRO A 329 3.77 5.20 -22.80
CA PRO A 329 3.07 4.08 -22.19
C PRO A 329 3.03 4.23 -20.67
N ALA A 330 1.87 4.00 -20.07
CA ALA A 330 1.76 3.86 -18.63
C ALA A 330 2.57 2.64 -18.17
N GLU A 331 3.42 2.83 -17.17
CA GLU A 331 4.25 1.75 -16.62
C GLU A 331 3.51 0.93 -15.56
N ARG A 332 2.41 1.48 -15.03
CA ARG A 332 1.60 0.89 -13.96
C ARG A 332 0.13 1.13 -14.27
N GLY A 333 -0.74 0.28 -13.70
CA GLY A 333 -2.19 0.53 -13.71
C GLY A 333 -2.81 0.78 -15.08
N ASP A 334 -3.86 1.59 -15.10
CA ASP A 334 -4.62 1.96 -16.29
C ASP A 334 -4.28 3.38 -16.74
N GLY A 335 -3.45 3.49 -17.78
CA GLY A 335 -3.07 4.78 -18.36
C GLY A 335 -4.22 5.50 -19.05
N PHE A 336 -5.21 4.77 -19.57
CA PHE A 336 -6.36 5.38 -20.23
C PHE A 336 -7.23 6.09 -19.21
N ALA A 337 -7.52 5.44 -18.08
CA ALA A 337 -8.23 6.05 -16.96
C ALA A 337 -7.51 7.30 -16.41
N ALA A 338 -6.18 7.23 -16.28
CA ALA A 338 -5.38 8.34 -15.77
C ALA A 338 -5.43 9.59 -16.69
N VAL A 339 -5.28 9.39 -18.00
CA VAL A 339 -5.35 10.50 -18.97
C VAL A 339 -6.77 11.04 -19.08
N SER A 340 -7.79 10.16 -19.05
CA SER A 340 -9.20 10.56 -19.10
C SER A 340 -9.59 11.40 -17.89
N ALA A 341 -9.16 11.02 -16.68
CA ALA A 341 -9.39 11.81 -15.47
C ALA A 341 -8.75 13.20 -15.56
N TYR A 342 -7.56 13.31 -16.16
CA TYR A 342 -6.92 14.60 -16.39
C TYR A 342 -7.64 15.46 -17.42
N LEU A 343 -8.20 14.87 -18.48
CA LEU A 343 -9.06 15.59 -19.43
C LEU A 343 -10.31 16.14 -18.74
N GLN A 344 -11.01 15.31 -17.94
CA GLN A 344 -12.17 15.74 -17.16
C GLN A 344 -11.81 16.87 -16.18
N PHE A 345 -10.63 16.81 -15.57
CA PHE A 345 -10.10 17.91 -14.76
C PHE A 345 -9.94 19.21 -15.57
N LEU A 346 -9.39 19.14 -16.78
CA LEU A 346 -9.23 20.32 -17.65
C LEU A 346 -10.59 20.89 -18.08
N GLU A 347 -11.53 20.04 -18.47
CA GLU A 347 -12.90 20.41 -18.85
C GLU A 347 -13.64 21.08 -17.68
N ALA A 348 -13.60 20.46 -16.49
CA ALA A 348 -14.18 21.03 -15.27
C ALA A 348 -13.47 22.33 -14.84
N SER A 349 -12.20 22.49 -15.23
CA SER A 349 -11.42 23.71 -15.11
C SER A 349 -11.70 24.71 -16.23
N GLY A 350 -12.72 24.46 -17.07
CA GLY A 350 -13.22 25.26 -18.18
C GLY A 350 -12.16 25.66 -19.18
N ILE A 351 -11.30 24.70 -19.51
CA ILE A 351 -10.27 24.80 -20.54
C ILE A 351 -10.84 24.29 -21.85
N THR A 352 -10.75 25.11 -22.90
CA THR A 352 -11.25 24.79 -24.25
C THR A 352 -10.14 24.71 -25.28
N GLY A 353 -8.94 25.21 -24.97
CA GLY A 353 -7.78 25.11 -25.85
C GLY A 353 -6.46 25.37 -25.14
N LEU A 354 -5.37 25.25 -25.91
CA LEU A 354 -4.01 25.42 -25.39
C LEU A 354 -3.80 26.80 -24.74
N GLN A 355 -4.36 27.85 -25.33
CA GLN A 355 -4.17 29.22 -24.84
C GLN A 355 -4.73 29.42 -23.43
N ASP A 356 -5.90 28.83 -23.12
CA ASP A 356 -6.50 28.86 -21.78
C ASP A 356 -5.56 28.23 -20.73
N ILE A 357 -4.84 27.17 -21.12
CA ILE A 357 -3.86 26.52 -20.25
C ILE A 357 -2.65 27.43 -20.06
N LEU A 358 -2.11 27.99 -21.14
CA LEU A 358 -0.88 28.80 -21.10
C LEU A 358 -1.05 30.12 -20.35
N ASP A 359 -2.23 30.73 -20.43
CA ASP A 359 -2.55 31.99 -19.73
C ASP A 359 -2.89 31.79 -18.25
N CYS A 360 -2.99 30.54 -17.80
CA CYS A 360 -3.29 30.22 -16.42
C CYS A 360 -2.08 30.49 -15.51
N LEU A 361 -2.17 31.51 -14.65
CA LEU A 361 -1.11 31.85 -13.70
C LEU A 361 -1.27 31.17 -12.34
N GLU A 362 -2.51 30.86 -11.94
CA GLU A 362 -2.86 30.19 -10.68
C GLU A 362 -3.97 29.15 -10.92
N LEU A 363 -4.06 28.12 -10.08
CA LEU A 363 -5.14 27.13 -10.20
C LEU A 363 -6.50 27.79 -9.96
N PRO A 364 -7.45 27.73 -10.90
CA PRO A 364 -8.79 28.27 -10.72
C PRO A 364 -9.52 27.62 -9.54
N GLU A 365 -10.42 28.36 -8.88
CA GLU A 365 -11.19 27.80 -7.76
C GLU A 365 -12.00 26.56 -8.17
N ARG A 366 -12.56 26.55 -9.39
CA ARG A 366 -13.25 25.38 -9.98
C ARG A 366 -12.34 24.15 -10.08
N ALA A 367 -11.06 24.36 -10.42
CA ALA A 367 -10.06 23.30 -10.51
C ALA A 367 -9.74 22.72 -9.11
N ILE A 368 -9.56 23.59 -8.11
CA ILE A 368 -9.32 23.18 -6.72
C ILE A 368 -10.53 22.41 -6.18
N ARG A 369 -11.75 22.90 -6.43
CA ARG A 369 -12.99 22.21 -6.04
C ARG A 369 -13.15 20.85 -6.72
N TYR A 370 -12.74 20.74 -7.99
CA TYR A 370 -12.73 19.46 -8.69
C TYR A 370 -11.77 18.48 -8.04
N LEU A 371 -10.51 18.88 -7.81
CA LEU A 371 -9.52 18.04 -7.14
C LEU A 371 -9.95 17.65 -5.73
N TRP A 372 -10.60 18.55 -4.98
CA TRP A 372 -11.17 18.23 -3.66
C TRP A 372 -12.25 17.15 -3.75
N LYS A 373 -13.19 17.29 -4.70
CA LYS A 373 -14.25 16.30 -4.92
C LYS A 373 -13.68 14.96 -5.34
N GLU A 374 -12.73 14.95 -6.27
CA GLU A 374 -12.08 13.74 -6.75
C GLU A 374 -11.31 13.04 -5.63
N PHE A 375 -10.63 13.83 -4.78
CA PHE A 375 -9.91 13.31 -3.62
C PHE A 375 -10.84 12.72 -2.54
N LEU A 376 -12.04 13.27 -2.38
CA LEU A 376 -13.08 12.74 -1.49
C LEU A 376 -13.86 11.57 -2.12
N ALA A 377 -14.04 11.58 -3.44
CA ALA A 377 -14.77 10.56 -4.17
C ALA A 377 -13.93 9.28 -4.19
N SER A 378 -14.34 8.31 -3.39
CA SER A 378 -13.77 6.96 -3.44
C SER A 378 -14.35 6.22 -4.65
N ASP A 379 -13.98 6.61 -5.88
CA ASP A 379 -14.54 6.20 -7.19
C ASP A 379 -15.95 5.59 -7.11
N SER A 380 -16.92 6.36 -6.63
CA SER A 380 -18.31 6.06 -6.97
C SER A 380 -18.53 6.68 -8.34
N GLU A 381 -18.42 5.84 -9.36
CA GLU A 381 -18.99 6.01 -10.71
C GLU A 381 -18.90 7.43 -11.30
N TYR A 382 -17.91 7.63 -12.18
CA TYR A 382 -18.16 8.29 -13.46
C TYR A 382 -18.11 7.24 -14.57
#